data_AF-F2UQ63-F1
#
_entry.id   AF-F2UQ63-F1
#
_cell.length_a   1.000
_cell.length_b   1.000
_cell.length_c   1.000
_cell.angle_alpha   90.00
_cell.angle_beta   90.00
_cell.angle_gamma   90.00
#
_symmetry.space_group_name_H-M   'P 1'
#
loop_
_entity.id
_entity.type
_entity.pdbx_description
1 polymer ?
#
loop_
_entity_poly.entity_id
_entity_poly.type
_entity_poly.pdbx_seq_one_letter_code
_entity_poly.pdbx_strand_id
1 'polypeptide(L)'
;MLSQVSRRVLATAGPALRQQQRLLTVTVCGGGNAAHVAAGMFSNQGAEVKLFFSFERLEEILNTVHKHTKYSVGGHFLNTTLWCTNAIIHPGISYGIWHDWDGKPVAEQPLFYQNCNDFTANVLQTLSDEIQACRDVIAARTTADMSKWQPIAEYMVDVYGHVISDTSSLAKIFATNDAFRGLTAPCTQLDDGTFMPNFNTRYLTEEKIGHEYLVDGKIQGGDVSHSGCPQRFGIKTVEQLVG
;
A
#
# COMPACT_ATOMS: atom_id res chain seq x y z
N MET A 1 -43.88 20.20 12.04
CA MET A 1 -44.93 19.19 11.80
C MET A 1 -44.47 18.20 10.71
N LEU A 2 -43.38 17.45 10.94
CA LEU A 2 -42.72 16.62 9.91
C LEU A 2 -42.33 15.20 10.41
N SER A 3 -42.80 14.78 11.58
CA SER A 3 -42.34 13.56 12.28
C SER A 3 -43.27 12.34 12.15
N GLN A 4 -44.41 12.43 11.45
CA GLN A 4 -45.35 11.31 11.30
C GLN A 4 -45.64 10.87 9.85
N VAL A 5 -45.40 11.72 8.84
CA VAL A 5 -45.69 11.38 7.43
C VAL A 5 -44.72 10.31 6.91
N SER A 6 -43.41 10.45 7.16
CA SER A 6 -42.39 9.50 6.68
C SER A 6 -42.50 8.10 7.30
N ARG A 7 -43.16 7.94 8.46
CA ARG A 7 -43.39 6.62 9.07
C ARG A 7 -44.56 5.85 8.43
N ARG A 8 -45.49 6.51 7.73
CA ARG A 8 -46.61 5.82 7.04
C ARG A 8 -46.23 5.30 5.65
N VAL A 9 -45.32 5.97 4.93
CA VAL A 9 -44.88 5.52 3.59
C VAL A 9 -44.04 4.23 3.67
N LEU A 10 -43.28 4.02 4.76
CA LEU A 10 -42.49 2.81 4.98
C LEU A 10 -43.29 1.61 5.50
N ALA A 11 -44.56 1.78 5.87
CA ALA A 11 -45.40 0.72 6.41
C ALA A 11 -46.17 -0.10 5.34
N THR A 12 -46.18 0.36 4.09
CA THR A 12 -46.93 -0.25 2.97
C THR A 12 -46.07 -0.77 1.83
N ALA A 13 -44.74 -0.60 1.90
CA ALA A 13 -43.82 -1.20 0.94
C ALA A 13 -43.68 -2.71 1.22
N GLY A 14 -44.26 -3.53 0.33
CA GLY A 14 -44.16 -4.99 0.38
C GLY A 14 -42.70 -5.49 0.27
N PRO A 15 -42.43 -6.76 0.64
CA PRO A 15 -41.07 -7.28 0.84
C PRO A 15 -40.13 -7.17 -0.37
N ALA A 16 -40.66 -7.02 -1.59
CA ALA A 16 -39.88 -6.83 -2.81
C ALA A 16 -39.05 -5.54 -2.84
N LEU A 17 -39.45 -4.47 -2.14
CA LEU A 17 -38.77 -3.16 -2.19
C LEU A 17 -37.56 -3.02 -1.25
N ARG A 18 -37.17 -4.08 -0.52
CA ARG A 18 -35.92 -4.10 0.27
C ARG A 18 -34.71 -4.65 -0.50
N GLN A 19 -34.90 -5.26 -1.67
CA GLN A 19 -33.83 -5.96 -2.41
C GLN A 19 -33.14 -5.10 -3.48
N GLN A 20 -32.68 -3.89 -3.12
CA GLN A 20 -31.74 -3.17 -4.00
C GLN A 20 -30.76 -2.24 -3.28
N GLN A 21 -30.55 -2.44 -1.98
CA GLN A 21 -29.39 -1.86 -1.30
C GLN A 21 -28.17 -2.69 -1.72
N ARG A 22 -27.23 -2.10 -2.46
CA ARG A 22 -25.97 -2.79 -2.84
C ARG A 22 -25.28 -3.23 -1.56
N LEU A 23 -25.01 -4.54 -1.44
CA LEU A 23 -24.12 -5.06 -0.39
C LEU A 23 -22.76 -4.39 -0.57
N LEU A 24 -22.27 -3.72 0.47
CA LEU A 24 -20.96 -3.10 0.46
C LEU A 24 -19.92 -4.21 0.56
N THR A 25 -19.11 -4.44 -0.47
CA THR A 25 -18.01 -5.42 -0.38
C THR A 25 -16.78 -4.74 0.22
N VAL A 26 -16.19 -5.34 1.27
CA VAL A 26 -15.05 -4.78 2.02
C VAL A 26 -13.93 -5.83 2.10
N THR A 27 -12.74 -5.50 1.60
CA THR A 27 -11.54 -6.35 1.76
C THR A 27 -10.70 -5.86 2.93
N VAL A 28 -10.37 -6.76 3.85
CA VAL A 28 -9.45 -6.52 4.97
C VAL A 28 -8.16 -7.30 4.72
N CYS A 29 -7.01 -6.62 4.77
CA CYS A 29 -5.71 -7.24 4.52
C CYS A 29 -4.95 -7.53 5.83
N GLY A 30 -4.39 -8.72 5.96
CA GLY A 30 -3.69 -9.22 7.14
C GLY A 30 -4.55 -10.09 8.07
N GLY A 31 -3.91 -10.95 8.86
CA GLY A 31 -4.53 -11.88 9.82
C GLY A 31 -4.26 -11.55 11.29
N GLY A 32 -4.05 -10.27 11.62
CA GLY A 32 -3.82 -9.82 12.99
C GLY A 32 -5.13 -9.52 13.74
N ASN A 33 -5.06 -9.36 15.07
CA ASN A 33 -6.23 -9.11 15.92
C ASN A 33 -7.15 -7.99 15.41
N ALA A 34 -6.59 -6.88 14.92
CA ALA A 34 -7.34 -5.76 14.36
C ALA A 34 -8.15 -6.15 13.10
N ALA A 35 -7.60 -7.02 12.24
CA ALA A 35 -8.26 -7.49 11.02
C ALA A 35 -9.47 -8.39 11.34
N HIS A 36 -9.35 -9.27 12.35
CA HIS A 36 -10.46 -10.09 12.82
C HIS A 36 -11.61 -9.26 13.42
N VAL A 37 -11.27 -8.24 14.23
CA VAL A 37 -12.26 -7.31 14.80
C VAL A 37 -12.96 -6.51 13.68
N ALA A 38 -12.19 -5.94 12.74
CA ALA A 38 -12.73 -5.19 11.61
C ALA A 38 -13.68 -6.04 10.75
N ALA A 39 -13.29 -7.27 10.42
CA ALA A 39 -14.11 -8.17 9.61
C ALA A 39 -15.44 -8.52 10.31
N GLY A 40 -15.41 -8.81 11.62
CA GLY A 40 -16.63 -9.03 12.40
C GLY A 40 -17.53 -7.79 12.43
N MET A 41 -16.95 -6.60 12.63
CA MET A 41 -17.70 -5.33 12.65
C MET A 41 -18.39 -5.02 11.32
N PHE A 42 -17.67 -5.14 10.20
CA PHE A 42 -18.23 -4.85 8.88
C PHE A 42 -19.30 -5.89 8.47
N SER A 43 -19.07 -7.18 8.73
CA SER A 43 -20.05 -8.24 8.43
C SER A 43 -21.35 -8.05 9.24
N ASN A 44 -21.25 -7.64 10.51
CA ASN A 44 -22.42 -7.33 11.35
C ASN A 44 -23.18 -6.06 10.90
N GLN A 45 -22.57 -5.19 10.09
CA GLN A 45 -23.23 -4.05 9.44
C GLN A 45 -23.84 -4.41 8.07
N GLY A 46 -23.80 -5.69 7.66
CA GLY A 46 -24.36 -6.17 6.40
C GLY A 46 -23.42 -6.03 5.20
N ALA A 47 -22.12 -5.79 5.42
CA ALA A 47 -21.11 -5.82 4.36
C ALA A 47 -20.74 -7.26 3.97
N GLU A 48 -20.46 -7.48 2.68
CA GLU A 48 -19.78 -8.69 2.22
C GLU A 48 -18.28 -8.52 2.51
N VAL A 49 -17.78 -9.16 3.58
CA VAL A 49 -16.37 -9.04 3.94
C VAL A 49 -15.55 -10.14 3.26
N LYS A 50 -14.38 -9.73 2.76
CA LYS A 50 -13.29 -10.58 2.28
C LYS A 50 -12.07 -10.33 3.16
N LEU A 51 -11.34 -11.38 3.52
CA LEU A 51 -10.11 -11.27 4.31
C LEU A 51 -8.96 -11.86 3.49
N PHE A 52 -7.92 -11.06 3.27
CA PHE A 52 -6.72 -11.43 2.50
C PHE A 52 -5.52 -11.61 3.45
N PHE A 53 -5.14 -12.86 3.71
CA PHE A 53 -4.03 -13.22 4.58
C PHE A 53 -3.50 -14.61 4.22
N SER A 54 -2.26 -14.90 4.61
CA SER A 54 -1.46 -16.02 4.10
C SER A 54 -1.57 -17.34 4.87
N PHE A 55 -2.64 -17.55 5.64
CA PHE A 55 -2.79 -18.74 6.49
C PHE A 55 -3.99 -19.59 6.05
N GLU A 56 -3.82 -20.42 5.01
CA GLU A 56 -4.85 -21.36 4.51
C GLU A 56 -5.49 -22.18 5.64
N ARG A 57 -4.68 -22.63 6.61
CA ARG A 57 -5.13 -23.43 7.76
C ARG A 57 -6.07 -22.68 8.73
N LEU A 58 -6.15 -21.36 8.63
CA LEU A 58 -7.13 -20.52 9.34
C LEU A 58 -8.41 -20.31 8.52
N GLU A 59 -8.42 -20.55 7.21
CA GLU A 59 -9.60 -20.32 6.35
C GLU A 59 -10.80 -21.17 6.79
N GLU A 60 -10.63 -22.47 7.05
CA GLU A 60 -11.72 -23.34 7.53
C GLU A 60 -12.27 -22.87 8.90
N ILE A 61 -11.37 -22.51 9.82
CA ILE A 61 -11.74 -22.05 11.17
C ILE A 61 -12.53 -20.73 11.08
N LEU A 62 -12.07 -19.80 10.24
CA LEU A 62 -12.69 -18.48 10.10
C LEU A 62 -14.02 -18.54 9.33
N ASN A 63 -14.12 -19.34 8.27
CA ASN A 63 -15.41 -19.65 7.61
C ASN A 63 -16.42 -20.26 8.62
N THR A 64 -15.95 -21.09 9.56
CA THR A 64 -16.79 -21.69 10.60
C THR A 64 -17.30 -20.67 11.62
N VAL A 65 -16.45 -19.72 12.03
CA VAL A 65 -16.79 -18.69 13.04
C VAL A 65 -17.63 -17.56 12.42
N HIS A 66 -17.36 -17.15 11.18
CA HIS A 66 -18.02 -16.01 10.52
C HIS A 66 -18.93 -16.46 9.36
N LYS A 67 -20.10 -17.00 9.71
CA LYS A 67 -21.10 -17.58 8.78
C LYS A 67 -21.65 -16.65 7.67
N HIS A 68 -21.25 -15.37 7.66
CA HIS A 68 -21.65 -14.35 6.68
C HIS A 68 -20.44 -13.62 6.05
N THR A 69 -19.23 -14.16 6.21
CA THR A 69 -17.98 -13.66 5.60
C THR A 69 -17.48 -14.73 4.63
N LYS A 70 -17.20 -14.35 3.37
CA LYS A 70 -16.60 -15.27 2.41
C LYS A 70 -15.10 -15.01 2.36
N TYR A 71 -14.35 -15.96 2.92
CA TYR A 71 -12.90 -15.95 2.84
C TYR A 71 -12.47 -16.36 1.43
N SER A 72 -11.37 -15.77 0.97
CA SER A 72 -10.76 -16.12 -0.30
C SER A 72 -9.26 -15.90 -0.19
N VAL A 73 -8.54 -16.97 0.12
CA VAL A 73 -7.08 -17.00 0.04
C VAL A 73 -6.67 -17.14 -1.44
N GLY A 74 -5.56 -16.51 -1.82
CA GLY A 74 -5.02 -16.60 -3.18
C GLY A 74 -3.71 -15.84 -3.29
N GLY A 75 -2.75 -16.38 -4.05
CA GLY A 75 -1.38 -15.88 -4.04
C GLY A 75 -0.59 -16.25 -2.79
N HIS A 76 0.73 -16.24 -2.94
CA HIS A 76 1.72 -16.42 -1.87
C HIS A 76 1.93 -15.13 -1.06
N PHE A 77 2.38 -15.24 0.21
CA PHE A 77 2.59 -14.08 1.09
C PHE A 77 3.59 -13.06 0.54
N LEU A 78 4.56 -13.53 -0.26
CA LEU A 78 5.57 -12.68 -0.90
C LEU A 78 4.97 -11.67 -1.88
N ASN A 79 3.74 -11.87 -2.41
CA ASN A 79 3.07 -10.82 -3.18
C ASN A 79 2.92 -9.54 -2.36
N THR A 80 2.54 -9.66 -1.07
CA THR A 80 2.41 -8.52 -0.14
C THR A 80 3.77 -7.98 0.29
N THR A 81 4.75 -8.85 0.55
CA THR A 81 6.09 -8.43 0.97
C THR A 81 6.85 -7.68 -0.12
N LEU A 82 6.63 -8.03 -1.39
CA LEU A 82 7.19 -7.37 -2.57
C LEU A 82 6.27 -6.28 -3.13
N TRP A 83 5.16 -5.93 -2.48
CA TRP A 83 4.21 -4.97 -3.04
C TRP A 83 4.82 -3.56 -3.05
N CYS A 84 4.80 -2.93 -4.22
CA CYS A 84 5.47 -1.67 -4.57
C CYS A 84 4.85 -0.39 -3.93
N THR A 85 4.34 -0.48 -2.70
CA THR A 85 3.69 0.63 -1.98
C THR A 85 4.71 1.50 -1.23
N ASN A 86 4.68 1.52 0.11
CA ASN A 86 5.46 2.45 0.93
C ASN A 86 6.98 2.27 0.75
N ALA A 87 7.44 1.04 0.49
CA ALA A 87 8.87 0.71 0.38
C ALA A 87 9.59 1.40 -0.80
N ILE A 88 8.87 1.79 -1.86
CA ILE A 88 9.46 2.51 -3.01
C ILE A 88 8.82 3.86 -3.31
N ILE A 89 7.52 4.06 -3.01
CA ILE A 89 6.84 5.33 -3.34
C ILE A 89 7.41 6.47 -2.51
N HIS A 90 7.52 6.32 -1.19
CA HIS A 90 8.01 7.42 -0.34
C HIS A 90 9.50 7.72 -0.56
N PRO A 91 10.41 6.73 -0.63
CA PRO A 91 11.81 7.00 -0.98
C PRO A 91 12.00 7.51 -2.41
N GLY A 92 11.30 6.93 -3.39
CA GLY A 92 11.42 7.29 -4.81
C GLY A 92 10.92 8.71 -5.11
N ILE A 93 9.79 9.12 -4.53
CA ILE A 93 9.32 10.52 -4.63
C ILE A 93 10.25 11.46 -3.88
N SER A 94 10.70 11.10 -2.66
CA SER A 94 11.65 11.93 -1.90
C SER A 94 12.95 12.16 -2.67
N TYR A 95 13.49 11.12 -3.31
CA TYR A 95 14.64 11.23 -4.20
C TYR A 95 14.33 12.08 -5.43
N GLY A 96 13.18 11.87 -6.08
CA GLY A 96 12.69 12.70 -7.18
C GLY A 96 12.70 14.20 -6.88
N ILE A 97 12.28 14.59 -5.67
CA ILE A 97 12.25 15.99 -5.22
C ILE A 97 13.64 16.51 -4.82
N TRP A 98 14.47 15.71 -4.15
CA TRP A 98 15.67 16.19 -3.45
C TRP A 98 17.03 15.74 -4.02
N HIS A 99 17.09 14.97 -5.11
CA HIS A 99 18.35 14.44 -5.67
C HIS A 99 19.38 15.54 -6.03
N ASP A 100 18.93 16.66 -6.59
CA ASP A 100 19.76 17.82 -6.97
C ASP A 100 19.77 18.93 -5.89
N TRP A 101 19.37 18.62 -4.66
CA TRP A 101 19.29 19.63 -3.59
C TRP A 101 20.66 20.15 -3.16
N ASP A 102 20.84 21.46 -3.16
CA ASP A 102 22.13 22.15 -2.96
C ASP A 102 22.45 22.46 -1.48
N GLY A 103 21.65 21.96 -0.55
CA GLY A 103 21.79 22.19 0.89
C GLY A 103 21.13 23.49 1.41
N LYS A 104 20.49 24.31 0.56
CA LYS A 104 19.87 25.58 0.96
C LYS A 104 18.35 25.46 1.23
N PRO A 105 17.75 26.36 2.02
CA PRO A 105 16.29 26.43 2.15
C PRO A 105 15.61 26.71 0.80
N VAL A 106 14.42 26.14 0.60
CA VAL A 106 13.55 26.44 -0.54
C VAL A 106 12.47 27.45 -0.16
N ALA A 107 12.01 28.26 -1.11
CA ALA A 107 11.02 29.31 -0.86
C ALA A 107 9.60 28.77 -0.58
N GLU A 108 9.25 27.63 -1.16
CA GLU A 108 7.93 26.99 -1.03
C GLU A 108 8.11 25.49 -0.76
N GLN A 109 7.18 24.88 -0.01
CA GLN A 109 7.17 23.42 0.16
C GLN A 109 6.72 22.75 -1.15
N PRO A 110 7.50 21.85 -1.76
CA PRO A 110 7.05 21.09 -2.91
C PRO A 110 5.83 20.24 -2.56
N LEU A 111 4.87 20.11 -3.48
CA LEU A 111 3.85 19.07 -3.36
C LEU A 111 4.53 17.71 -3.47
N PHE A 112 4.18 16.75 -2.61
CA PHE A 112 4.89 15.46 -2.56
C PHE A 112 4.54 14.60 -3.78
N TYR A 113 3.29 14.15 -3.88
CA TYR A 113 2.83 13.31 -5.00
C TYR A 113 2.56 14.13 -6.26
N GLN A 114 2.05 15.36 -6.12
CA GLN A 114 1.61 16.16 -7.28
C GLN A 114 2.76 16.77 -8.10
N ASN A 115 3.98 16.81 -7.55
CA ASN A 115 5.19 17.24 -8.24
C ASN A 115 5.88 16.09 -9.01
N CYS A 116 5.24 14.92 -9.13
CA CYS A 116 5.78 13.79 -9.86
C CYS A 116 5.91 14.13 -11.36
N ASN A 117 7.15 14.28 -11.81
CA ASN A 117 7.55 14.56 -13.19
C ASN A 117 8.12 13.29 -13.86
N ASP A 118 8.52 13.39 -15.13
CA ASP A 118 9.02 12.25 -15.90
C ASP A 118 10.28 11.60 -15.28
N PHE A 119 11.14 12.39 -14.63
CA PHE A 119 12.30 11.87 -13.88
C PHE A 119 11.86 11.02 -12.69
N THR A 120 10.98 11.56 -11.84
CA THR A 120 10.48 10.87 -10.65
C THR A 120 9.68 9.62 -11.03
N ALA A 121 8.89 9.70 -12.11
CA ALA A 121 8.19 8.56 -12.68
C ALA A 121 9.15 7.49 -13.20
N ASN A 122 10.25 7.87 -13.87
CA ASN A 122 11.27 6.91 -14.32
C ASN A 122 11.97 6.21 -13.14
N VAL A 123 12.27 6.93 -12.06
CA VAL A 123 12.82 6.35 -10.81
C VAL A 123 11.83 5.32 -10.24
N LEU A 124 10.55 5.70 -10.09
CA LEU A 124 9.50 4.82 -9.56
C LEU A 124 9.25 3.59 -10.43
N GLN A 125 9.27 3.75 -11.76
CA GLN A 125 9.13 2.65 -12.70
C GLN A 125 10.31 1.67 -12.59
N THR A 126 11.55 2.20 -12.59
CA THR A 126 12.77 1.37 -12.46
C THR A 126 12.74 0.53 -11.17
N LEU A 127 12.38 1.14 -10.05
CA LEU A 127 12.21 0.44 -8.77
C LEU A 127 11.11 -0.64 -8.81
N SER A 128 10.01 -0.39 -9.54
CA SER A 128 8.96 -1.39 -9.75
C SER A 128 9.42 -2.55 -10.65
N ASP A 129 10.23 -2.27 -11.67
CA ASP A 129 10.74 -3.25 -12.62
C ASP A 129 11.78 -4.19 -11.98
N GLU A 130 12.65 -3.65 -11.11
CA GLU A 130 13.60 -4.45 -10.31
C GLU A 130 12.89 -5.40 -9.35
N ILE A 131 11.80 -4.94 -8.71
CA ILE A 131 10.94 -5.80 -7.88
C ILE A 131 10.24 -6.87 -8.73
N GLN A 132 9.77 -6.52 -9.93
CA GLN A 132 9.18 -7.49 -10.86
C GLN A 132 10.18 -8.59 -11.23
N ALA A 133 11.42 -8.22 -11.56
CA ALA A 133 12.49 -9.19 -11.85
C ALA A 133 12.75 -10.14 -10.66
N CYS A 134 12.73 -9.63 -9.42
CA CYS A 134 12.82 -10.47 -8.22
C CYS A 134 11.62 -11.43 -8.08
N ARG A 135 10.39 -10.92 -8.31
CA ARG A 135 9.15 -11.70 -8.31
C ARG A 135 9.18 -12.82 -9.37
N ASP A 136 9.71 -12.54 -10.55
CA ASP A 136 9.80 -13.50 -11.66
C ASP A 136 10.81 -14.62 -11.36
N VAL A 137 11.93 -14.29 -10.71
CA VAL A 137 12.89 -15.31 -10.21
C VAL A 137 12.25 -16.22 -9.16
N ILE A 138 11.40 -15.70 -8.27
CA ILE A 138 10.65 -16.51 -7.29
C ILE A 138 9.66 -17.43 -8.02
N ALA A 139 8.87 -16.89 -8.95
CA ALA A 139 7.87 -17.65 -9.71
C ALA A 139 8.49 -18.74 -10.60
N ALA A 140 9.70 -18.51 -11.14
CA ALA A 140 10.40 -19.47 -11.98
C ALA A 140 11.12 -20.60 -11.21
N ARG A 141 11.43 -20.39 -9.92
CA ARG A 141 12.23 -21.33 -9.10
C ARG A 141 11.43 -22.08 -8.04
N THR A 142 10.19 -21.68 -7.77
CA THR A 142 9.38 -22.18 -6.66
C THR A 142 7.93 -22.40 -7.09
N THR A 143 7.13 -23.04 -6.23
CA THR A 143 5.69 -23.21 -6.43
C THR A 143 4.86 -22.03 -5.91
N ALA A 144 5.49 -20.93 -5.50
CA ALA A 144 4.78 -19.76 -4.97
C ALA A 144 3.88 -19.11 -6.04
N ASP A 145 2.58 -19.02 -5.78
CA ASP A 145 1.65 -18.28 -6.63
C ASP A 145 1.93 -16.76 -6.54
N MET A 146 2.74 -16.26 -7.46
CA MET A 146 3.05 -14.83 -7.57
C MET A 146 2.08 -14.09 -8.52
N SER A 147 0.92 -14.67 -8.88
CA SER A 147 -0.03 -14.09 -9.86
C SER A 147 -0.79 -12.85 -9.38
N LYS A 148 -0.59 -12.42 -8.12
CA LYS A 148 -1.32 -11.31 -7.49
C LYS A 148 -0.49 -10.03 -7.32
N TRP A 149 0.82 -10.11 -7.53
CA TRP A 149 1.68 -8.92 -7.57
C TRP A 149 1.38 -8.09 -8.83
N GLN A 150 1.43 -6.75 -8.69
CA GLN A 150 1.14 -5.80 -9.76
C GLN A 150 2.28 -4.77 -9.89
N PRO A 151 2.62 -4.33 -11.12
CA PRO A 151 3.45 -3.14 -11.34
C PRO A 151 2.81 -1.88 -10.74
N ILE A 152 3.65 -0.90 -10.38
CA ILE A 152 3.20 0.32 -9.69
C ILE A 152 2.09 1.09 -10.43
N ALA A 153 2.14 1.19 -11.76
CA ALA A 153 1.13 1.89 -12.55
C ALA A 153 -0.24 1.18 -12.49
N GLU A 154 -0.24 -0.16 -12.62
CA GLU A 154 -1.47 -0.97 -12.55
C GLU A 154 -2.09 -0.90 -11.15
N TYR A 155 -1.28 -1.05 -10.10
CA TYR A 155 -1.71 -0.92 -8.71
C TYR A 155 -2.35 0.45 -8.43
N MET A 156 -1.71 1.54 -8.89
CA MET A 156 -2.22 2.90 -8.67
C MET A 156 -3.56 3.13 -9.38
N VAL A 157 -3.76 2.57 -10.58
CA VAL A 157 -5.03 2.67 -11.31
C VAL A 157 -6.10 1.76 -10.71
N ASP A 158 -5.77 0.57 -10.23
CA ASP A 158 -6.72 -0.35 -9.57
C ASP A 158 -7.27 0.24 -8.27
N VAL A 159 -6.41 0.84 -7.44
CA VAL A 159 -6.80 1.44 -6.16
C VAL A 159 -7.42 2.84 -6.33
N TYR A 160 -6.80 3.71 -7.13
CA TYR A 160 -7.15 5.14 -7.20
C TYR A 160 -7.74 5.60 -8.54
N GLY A 161 -7.92 4.72 -9.54
CA GLY A 161 -8.33 5.12 -10.89
C GLY A 161 -9.65 5.90 -10.98
N HIS A 162 -10.52 5.77 -9.98
CA HIS A 162 -11.76 6.53 -9.85
C HIS A 162 -11.58 8.01 -9.42
N VAL A 163 -10.37 8.39 -8.99
CA VAL A 163 -9.96 9.75 -8.57
C VAL A 163 -8.69 10.24 -9.29
N ILE A 164 -8.20 9.52 -10.31
CA ILE A 164 -7.12 9.95 -11.19
C ILE A 164 -7.73 10.49 -12.48
N SER A 165 -7.43 11.75 -12.84
CA SER A 165 -8.00 12.35 -14.06
C SER A 165 -7.22 12.05 -15.35
N ASP A 166 -5.96 11.66 -15.25
CA ASP A 166 -5.08 11.35 -16.38
C ASP A 166 -4.19 10.14 -16.07
N THR A 167 -4.45 9.02 -16.75
CA THR A 167 -3.71 7.76 -16.62
C THR A 167 -2.69 7.52 -17.74
N SER A 168 -2.38 8.53 -18.56
CA SER A 168 -1.54 8.39 -19.76
C SER A 168 -0.06 8.08 -19.48
N SER A 169 0.44 8.39 -18.28
CA SER A 169 1.78 8.01 -17.82
C SER A 169 1.84 7.89 -16.30
N LEU A 170 2.88 7.26 -15.76
CA LEU A 170 3.07 7.15 -14.31
C LEU A 170 3.21 8.52 -13.62
N ALA A 171 3.84 9.50 -14.30
CA ALA A 171 3.89 10.89 -13.82
C ALA A 171 2.48 11.48 -13.69
N LYS A 172 1.62 11.29 -14.70
CA LYS A 172 0.23 11.76 -14.69
C LYS A 172 -0.65 11.05 -13.66
N ILE A 173 -0.45 9.75 -13.48
CA ILE A 173 -1.12 8.93 -12.46
C ILE A 173 -0.90 9.53 -11.06
N PHE A 174 0.34 9.90 -10.72
CA PHE A 174 0.63 10.55 -9.43
C PHE A 174 0.22 12.02 -9.39
N ALA A 175 0.51 12.79 -10.45
CA ALA A 175 0.25 14.22 -10.51
C ALA A 175 -1.24 14.59 -10.44
N THR A 176 -2.10 13.71 -10.99
CA THR A 176 -3.55 13.94 -11.13
C THR A 176 -4.43 13.09 -10.21
N ASN A 177 -3.85 12.37 -9.24
CA ASN A 177 -4.60 11.66 -8.21
C ASN A 177 -5.16 12.62 -7.17
N ASP A 178 -6.48 12.80 -7.15
CA ASP A 178 -7.17 13.73 -6.24
C ASP A 178 -7.02 13.33 -4.76
N ALA A 179 -6.82 12.04 -4.46
CA ALA A 179 -6.59 11.55 -3.10
C ALA A 179 -5.29 12.09 -2.47
N PHE A 180 -4.39 12.65 -3.27
CA PHE A 180 -3.12 13.23 -2.82
C PHE A 180 -3.08 14.77 -2.88
N ARG A 181 -4.22 15.42 -3.17
CA ARG A 181 -4.29 16.88 -3.38
C ARG A 181 -3.78 17.65 -2.16
N GLY A 182 -2.79 18.52 -2.40
CA GLY A 182 -2.25 19.44 -1.38
C GLY A 182 -1.30 18.82 -0.35
N LEU A 183 -0.96 17.53 -0.47
CA LEU A 183 0.04 16.91 0.40
C LEU A 183 1.44 17.42 0.03
N THR A 184 2.12 18.11 0.95
CA THR A 184 3.47 18.65 0.76
C THR A 184 4.57 17.70 1.23
N ALA A 185 5.78 17.90 0.70
CA ALA A 185 6.99 17.25 1.16
C ALA A 185 7.33 17.73 2.59
N PRO A 186 7.86 16.86 3.47
CA PRO A 186 8.19 17.28 4.82
C PRO A 186 9.34 18.28 4.84
N CYS A 187 9.05 19.47 5.32
CA CYS A 187 10.05 20.51 5.58
C CYS A 187 9.83 21.13 6.96
N THR A 188 10.91 21.60 7.57
CA THR A 188 10.88 22.50 8.73
C THR A 188 10.84 23.94 8.21
N GLN A 189 9.87 24.75 8.66
CA GLN A 189 9.84 26.17 8.34
C GLN A 189 10.87 26.92 9.21
N LEU A 190 11.57 27.88 8.60
CA LEU A 190 12.56 28.75 9.25
C LEU A 190 11.96 30.12 9.56
N ASP A 191 12.63 30.89 10.43
CA ASP A 191 12.15 32.21 10.90
C ASP A 191 12.00 33.26 9.78
N ASP A 192 12.72 33.10 8.68
CA ASP A 192 12.60 33.94 7.47
C ASP A 192 11.45 33.53 6.54
N GLY A 193 10.69 32.50 6.91
CA GLY A 193 9.57 31.95 6.16
C GLY A 193 9.93 30.86 5.16
N THR A 194 11.23 30.62 4.90
CA THR A 194 11.70 29.56 3.99
C THR A 194 11.61 28.16 4.61
N PHE A 195 11.87 27.12 3.82
CA PHE A 195 11.68 25.73 4.21
C PHE A 195 12.94 24.89 4.02
N MET A 196 13.39 24.23 5.08
CA MET A 196 14.50 23.26 5.07
C MET A 196 13.93 21.83 4.95
N PRO A 197 14.39 20.98 4.01
CA PRO A 197 13.94 19.59 3.91
C PRO A 197 14.12 18.82 5.22
N ASN A 198 13.08 18.10 5.64
CA ASN A 198 13.10 17.33 6.87
C ASN A 198 13.17 15.83 6.57
N PHE A 199 14.39 15.30 6.57
CA PHE A 199 14.65 13.86 6.40
C PHE A 199 14.36 13.03 7.66
N ASN A 200 14.12 13.66 8.82
CA ASN A 200 13.79 12.96 10.07
C ASN A 200 12.28 12.66 10.16
N THR A 201 11.76 11.91 9.19
CA THR A 201 10.33 11.61 9.04
C THR A 201 10.07 10.16 8.68
N ARG A 202 8.89 9.65 9.05
CA ARG A 202 8.52 8.24 8.87
C ARG A 202 8.52 7.75 7.41
N TYR A 203 8.50 8.65 6.43
CA TYR A 203 8.72 8.31 5.02
C TYR A 203 10.10 7.70 4.74
N LEU A 204 11.07 7.91 5.62
CA LEU A 204 12.45 7.41 5.48
C LEU A 204 13.01 6.77 6.79
N THR A 205 12.45 7.10 7.97
CA THR A 205 13.05 6.80 9.29
C THR A 205 12.34 5.74 10.16
N GLU A 206 11.81 4.63 9.64
CA GLU A 206 11.11 3.62 10.46
C GLU A 206 11.83 2.24 10.50
N GLU A 207 12.93 2.04 11.23
CA GLU A 207 13.91 2.95 11.81
C GLU A 207 15.26 2.73 11.08
N LYS A 208 15.52 3.49 9.99
CA LYS A 208 16.50 3.06 8.96
C LYS A 208 17.47 4.13 8.41
N ILE A 209 17.19 5.43 8.47
CA ILE A 209 18.21 6.46 8.12
C ILE A 209 19.28 6.54 9.22
N GLY A 210 20.53 6.82 8.82
CA GLY A 210 21.67 6.89 9.73
C GLY A 210 22.29 5.53 10.09
N HIS A 211 21.79 4.46 9.47
CA HIS A 211 22.22 3.09 9.65
C HIS A 211 22.82 2.51 8.36
N GLU A 212 23.77 1.58 8.51
CA GLU A 212 24.46 0.96 7.38
C GLU A 212 23.98 -0.50 7.18
N TYR A 213 23.23 -0.75 6.09
CA TYR A 213 22.71 -2.09 5.77
C TYR A 213 23.40 -2.74 4.57
N LEU A 214 23.75 -1.95 3.55
CA LEU A 214 24.33 -2.40 2.28
C LEU A 214 25.72 -1.77 2.10
N VAL A 215 26.72 -2.60 1.84
CA VAL A 215 28.10 -2.17 1.54
C VAL A 215 28.59 -3.00 0.35
N ASP A 216 29.13 -2.35 -0.68
CA ASP A 216 29.59 -2.98 -1.93
C ASP A 216 28.57 -3.95 -2.57
N GLY A 217 27.30 -3.56 -2.57
CA GLY A 217 26.19 -4.36 -3.10
C GLY A 217 25.83 -5.60 -2.27
N LYS A 218 26.35 -5.73 -1.03
CA LYS A 218 26.12 -6.87 -0.14
C LYS A 218 25.42 -6.43 1.14
N ILE A 219 24.53 -7.28 1.66
CA ILE A 219 23.88 -7.12 2.97
C ILE A 219 24.89 -7.48 4.06
N GLN A 220 25.81 -6.55 4.34
CA GLN A 220 26.95 -6.75 5.26
C GLN A 220 27.30 -5.51 6.11
N GLY A 221 26.49 -4.45 6.06
CA GLY A 221 26.71 -3.24 6.86
C GLY A 221 26.51 -3.48 8.36
N GLY A 222 27.03 -2.57 9.18
CA GLY A 222 27.04 -2.69 10.65
C GLY A 222 25.65 -2.91 11.29
N ASP A 223 24.59 -2.38 10.69
CA ASP A 223 23.22 -2.41 11.21
C ASP A 223 22.35 -3.55 10.66
N VAL A 224 22.88 -4.47 9.85
CA VAL A 224 22.12 -5.61 9.29
C VAL A 224 21.35 -6.40 10.35
N SER A 225 21.86 -6.45 11.59
CA SER A 225 21.20 -7.06 12.76
C SER A 225 19.89 -6.38 13.19
N HIS A 226 19.62 -5.14 12.76
CA HIS A 226 18.38 -4.38 12.97
C HIS A 226 17.43 -4.43 11.77
N SER A 227 17.77 -5.21 10.73
CA SER A 227 16.93 -5.39 9.55
C SER A 227 16.02 -6.63 9.63
N GLY A 228 14.99 -6.65 8.79
CA GLY A 228 14.15 -7.82 8.56
C GLY A 228 14.64 -8.72 7.42
N CYS A 229 15.89 -8.58 6.96
CA CYS A 229 16.35 -9.33 5.79
C CYS A 229 16.41 -10.85 6.05
N PRO A 230 16.01 -11.72 5.10
CA PRO A 230 16.05 -13.17 5.29
C PRO A 230 17.43 -13.72 5.66
N GLN A 231 18.50 -13.11 5.12
CA GLN A 231 19.89 -13.51 5.33
C GLN A 231 20.32 -13.44 6.80
N ARG A 232 19.78 -12.47 7.56
CA ARG A 232 19.99 -12.36 9.02
C ARG A 232 19.49 -13.60 9.76
N PHE A 233 18.43 -14.24 9.27
CA PHE A 233 17.82 -15.44 9.84
C PHE A 233 18.39 -16.75 9.26
N GLY A 234 19.45 -16.68 8.47
CA GLY A 234 20.11 -17.84 7.85
C GLY A 234 19.46 -18.33 6.55
N ILE A 235 18.43 -17.64 6.04
CA ILE A 235 17.80 -17.93 4.73
C ILE A 235 18.72 -17.39 3.63
N LYS A 236 19.25 -18.30 2.81
CA LYS A 236 20.29 -18.00 1.79
C LYS A 236 19.85 -18.30 0.36
N THR A 237 18.73 -18.99 0.15
CA THR A 237 18.20 -19.29 -1.19
C THR A 237 16.74 -18.88 -1.32
N VAL A 238 16.26 -18.80 -2.57
CA VAL A 238 14.86 -18.43 -2.89
C VAL A 238 13.90 -19.52 -2.43
N GLU A 239 14.32 -20.78 -2.52
CA GLU A 239 13.57 -21.96 -2.08
C GLU A 239 13.40 -21.93 -0.55
N GLN A 240 14.47 -21.61 0.20
CA GLN A 240 14.41 -21.44 1.65
C GLN A 240 13.54 -20.25 2.11
N LEU A 241 13.28 -19.27 1.25
CA LEU A 241 12.41 -18.13 1.53
C LEU A 241 10.91 -18.48 1.34
N VAL A 242 10.61 -19.45 0.47
CA VAL A 242 9.24 -19.90 0.20
C VAL A 242 8.82 -21.04 1.12
N GLY A 243 9.71 -22.00 1.40
CA GLY A 243 9.46 -23.18 2.23
C GLY A 243 9.49 -24.48 1.45
#